data_AF-A0A945DLW1-F1
#
_entry.id   AF-A0A945DLW1-F1
#
_cell.length_a   1.000
_cell.length_b   1.000
_cell.length_c   1.000
_cell.angle_alpha   90.00
_cell.angle_beta   90.00
_cell.angle_gamma   90.00
#
_symmetry.space_group_name_H-M   'P 1'
#
loop_
_entity.id
_entity.type
_entity.pdbx_description
1 polymer ?
#
loop_
_entity_poly.entity_id
_entity_poly.type
_entity_poly.pdbx_seq_one_letter_code
_entity_poly.pdbx_strand_id
1 'polypeptide(L)' 'MPETSKQPDRNGLQHLQGFFEGKRNLVVLSGAGISAASGIPTYRDKAGNWTRSNPIQHQDFISKKSARQRYWLRSYSGW' A
#
# COMPACT_ATOMS: atom_id res chain seq x y z
N MET A 1 -12.65 10.58 -12.06
CA MET A 1 -13.86 10.67 -11.22
C MET A 1 -13.45 10.24 -9.82
N PRO A 2 -13.44 11.13 -8.79
CA PRO A 2 -13.18 10.67 -7.43
C PRO A 2 -14.40 9.84 -6.98
N GLU A 3 -14.20 8.55 -6.74
CA GLU A 3 -15.26 7.65 -6.27
C GLU A 3 -15.73 8.06 -4.87
N THR A 4 -17.04 8.14 -4.71
CA THR A 4 -17.75 8.38 -3.45
C THR A 4 -17.34 7.33 -2.41
N SER A 5 -16.61 7.77 -1.37
CA SER A 5 -16.28 6.92 -0.23
C SER A 5 -17.56 6.46 0.45
N LYS A 6 -17.83 5.15 0.45
CA LYS A 6 -18.90 4.53 1.25
C LYS A 6 -18.65 4.88 2.71
N GLN A 7 -19.60 5.54 3.37
CA GLN A 7 -19.43 5.91 4.78
C GLN A 7 -19.26 4.64 5.63
N PRO A 8 -18.38 4.68 6.66
CA PRO A 8 -18.16 3.52 7.52
C PRO A 8 -19.43 3.16 8.28
N ASP A 9 -19.69 1.86 8.40
CA ASP A 9 -20.79 1.32 9.20
C ASP A 9 -20.59 1.66 10.68
N ARG A 10 -21.60 2.28 11.30
CA ARG A 10 -21.54 2.71 12.70
C ARG A 10 -21.38 1.55 13.66
N ASN A 11 -22.02 0.41 13.39
CA ASN A 11 -21.91 -0.78 14.24
C ASN A 11 -20.49 -1.35 14.18
N GLY A 12 -19.89 -1.41 12.99
CA GLY A 12 -18.49 -1.79 12.81
C GLY A 12 -17.51 -0.92 13.61
N LEU A 13 -17.72 0.41 13.63
CA LEU A 13 -16.88 1.32 14.41
C LEU A 13 -17.00 1.10 15.92
N GLN A 14 -18.21 0.86 16.43
CA GLN A 14 -18.45 0.59 17.85
C GLN A 14 -17.76 -0.72 18.30
N HIS A 15 -17.87 -1.78 17.49
CA HIS A 15 -17.16 -3.04 17.78
C HIS A 15 -15.65 -2.87 17.78
N LEU A 16 -15.11 -2.11 16.84
CA LEU A 16 -13.68 -1.82 16.78
C LEU A 16 -13.22 -1.02 18.01
N GLN A 17 -13.99 -0.01 18.43
CA GLN A 17 -13.69 0.75 19.64
C GLN A 17 -13.68 -0.14 20.88
N GLY A 18 -14.70 -0.98 21.07
CA GLY A 18 -14.75 -1.95 22.17
C GLY A 18 -13.60 -2.97 22.10
N PHE A 19 -13.10 -3.29 20.90
CA PHE A 19 -11.89 -4.10 20.76
C PHE A 19 -10.65 -3.38 21.29
N PHE A 20 -10.52 -2.06 21.17
CA PHE A 20 -9.37 -1.32 21.70
C PHE A 20 -9.41 -1.17 23.23
N GLU A 21 -10.60 -1.13 23.82
CA GLU A 21 -10.79 -0.91 25.25
C GLU A 21 -10.10 -2.00 26.11
N GLY A 22 -9.40 -1.56 27.17
CA GLY A 22 -8.74 -2.44 28.13
C GLY A 22 -7.44 -3.11 27.64
N LYS A 23 -7.09 -3.03 26.35
CA LYS A 23 -5.85 -3.62 25.81
C LYS A 23 -4.68 -2.64 25.97
N ARG A 24 -3.64 -3.06 26.69
CA ARG A 24 -2.43 -2.24 26.93
C ARG A 24 -1.27 -2.53 25.96
N ASN A 25 -1.24 -3.72 25.36
CA ASN A 25 -0.14 -4.19 24.52
C ASN A 25 -0.65 -4.55 23.11
N LEU A 26 -1.10 -3.55 22.37
CA LEU A 26 -1.61 -3.73 21.01
C LEU A 26 -0.48 -3.63 19.99
N VAL A 27 -0.48 -4.56 19.04
CA VAL A 27 0.38 -4.52 17.86
C VAL A 27 -0.49 -4.29 16.64
N VAL A 28 -0.15 -3.28 15.85
CA VAL A 28 -0.85 -2.96 14.60
C VAL A 28 0.05 -3.33 13.43
N LEU A 29 -0.41 -4.26 12.61
CA LEU A 29 0.20 -4.54 11.33
C LEU A 29 -0.51 -3.69 10.26
N SER A 30 0.25 -2.84 9.58
CA SER A 30 -0.27 -2.01 8.49
C SER A 30 0.35 -2.42 7.15
N GLY A 31 -0.36 -2.10 6.07
CA GLY A 31 0.12 -2.23 4.70
C GLY A 31 0.06 -0.90 3.95
N ALA A 32 0.40 -0.90 2.66
CA ALA A 32 0.45 0.31 1.82
C ALA A 32 -0.86 1.13 1.80
N GLY A 33 -2.01 0.50 2.09
CA GLY A 33 -3.31 1.17 2.16
C GLY A 33 -3.37 2.33 3.15
N ILE A 34 -2.57 2.32 4.22
CA ILE A 34 -2.53 3.41 5.21
C ILE A 34 -2.01 4.73 4.60
N SER A 35 -1.17 4.64 3.57
CA SER A 35 -0.54 5.79 2.92
C SER A 35 -1.31 6.32 1.70
N ALA A 36 -2.37 5.62 1.29
CA ALA A 36 -3.15 5.97 0.10
C ALA A 36 -3.76 7.39 0.18
N ALA A 37 -4.26 7.76 1.37
CA ALA A 37 -4.82 9.10 1.61
C ALA A 37 -3.76 10.21 1.56
N SER A 38 -2.48 9.85 1.72
CA SER A 38 -1.33 10.77 1.64
C SER A 38 -0.75 10.88 0.22
N GLY A 39 -1.44 10.32 -0.79
CA GLY A 39 -1.01 10.37 -2.18
C GLY A 39 0.01 9.29 -2.58
N ILE A 40 0.36 8.36 -1.69
CA ILE A 40 1.23 7.23 -2.01
C ILE A 40 0.34 6.04 -2.42
N PRO A 41 0.35 5.59 -3.68
CA PRO A 41 -0.48 4.48 -4.14
C PRO A 41 -0.14 3.19 -3.45
N THR A 42 -1.17 2.36 -3.44
CA THR A 42 -1.09 0.97 -3.08
C THR A 42 -0.57 0.14 -4.25
N TYR A 43 -0.05 -1.05 -3.93
CA TYR A 43 0.35 -2.05 -4.93
C TYR A 43 -0.84 -2.66 -5.68
N ARG A 44 -2.00 -2.75 -5.01
CA ARG A 44 -3.21 -3.38 -5.52
C ARG A 44 -4.42 -2.47 -5.35
N ASP A 45 -5.38 -2.58 -6.28
CA ASP A 45 -6.68 -1.94 -6.15
C ASP A 45 -7.60 -2.70 -5.17
N LYS A 46 -8.82 -2.19 -4.96
CA LYS A 46 -9.82 -2.83 -4.07
C LYS A 46 -10.27 -4.22 -4.55
N ALA A 47 -10.11 -4.52 -5.84
CA ALA A 47 -10.40 -5.83 -6.42
C ALA A 47 -9.20 -6.78 -6.40
N GLY A 48 -8.04 -6.32 -5.91
CA GLY A 48 -6.81 -7.11 -5.81
C GLY A 48 -5.91 -7.06 -7.04
N ASN A 49 -6.26 -6.29 -8.07
CA ASN A 49 -5.47 -6.17 -9.29
C ASN A 49 -4.25 -5.29 -9.08
N TRP A 50 -3.16 -5.57 -9.78
CA TRP A 50 -1.94 -4.76 -9.72
C TRP A 50 -2.18 -3.38 -10.34
N THR A 51 -1.81 -2.32 -9.60
CA THR A 51 -1.95 -0.93 -10.04
C THR A 51 -0.80 -0.46 -10.93
N ARG A 52 0.33 -1.19 -10.91
CA ARG A 52 1.58 -0.85 -11.63
C ARG A 52 2.21 -2.09 -12.23
N SER A 53 3.13 -1.86 -13.17
CA SER A 53 3.94 -2.92 -13.81
C SER A 53 4.69 -3.77 -12.77
N ASN A 54 5.00 -5.01 -13.15
CA ASN A 54 5.70 -5.94 -12.27
C ASN A 54 7.00 -5.34 -11.70
N PRO A 55 7.24 -5.53 -10.39
CA PRO A 55 8.48 -5.08 -9.77
C PRO A 55 9.68 -5.81 -10.38
N ILE A 56 10.84 -5.15 -10.34
CA ILE A 56 12.11 -5.79 -10.70
C ILE A 56 12.34 -7.00 -9.79
N GLN A 57 12.69 -8.14 -10.37
CA GLN A 57 13.02 -9.34 -9.60
C GLN A 57 14.40 -9.21 -8.99
N HIS A 58 14.58 -9.72 -7.77
CA HIS A 58 15.86 -9.64 -7.04
C HIS A 58 17.03 -10.18 -7.87
N GLN A 59 16.84 -11.34 -8.51
CA GLN A 59 17.88 -11.95 -9.33
C GLN A 59 18.28 -11.08 -10.53
N ASP A 60 17.32 -10.43 -11.18
CA ASP A 60 17.59 -9.49 -12.28
C ASP A 60 18.35 -8.27 -11.79
N PHE A 61 18.00 -7.75 -10.61
CA PHE A 61 18.69 -6.61 -10.02
C PHE A 61 20.17 -6.92 -9.75
N ILE A 62 20.50 -8.09 -9.20
CA ILE A 62 21.89 -8.45 -8.90
C ILE A 62 22.66 -8.85 -10.17
N SER A 63 22.06 -9.62 -11.08
CA SER A 63 22.76 -10.19 -12.23
C SER A 63 22.92 -9.23 -13.42
N LYS A 64 22.02 -8.25 -13.61
CA LYS A 64 21.97 -7.43 -14.84
C LYS A 64 22.22 -5.96 -14.54
N LYS A 65 23.38 -5.45 -14.98
CA LYS A 65 23.71 -4.00 -14.90
C LYS A 65 22.65 -3.13 -15.57
N SER A 66 22.15 -3.55 -16.74
CA SER A 66 21.10 -2.81 -17.47
C SER A 66 19.76 -2.76 -16.72
N ALA A 67 19.42 -3.80 -15.94
CA ALA A 67 18.23 -3.79 -15.10
C ALA A 67 18.36 -2.77 -13.96
N ARG A 68 19.53 -2.67 -13.31
CA ARG A 68 19.81 -1.62 -12.32
C ARG A 68 19.77 -0.22 -12.92
N GLN A 69 20.37 -0.03 -14.10
CA GLN A 69 20.32 1.27 -14.80
C GLN A 69 18.87 1.70 -15.08
N ARG A 70 18.02 0.80 -15.60
CA ARG A 70 16.59 1.08 -15.81
C ARG A 70 15.84 1.38 -14.51
N TYR A 71 16.10 0.61 -13.46
CA TYR A 71 15.50 0.83 -12.14
C TYR A 71 15.84 2.23 -11.61
N TRP A 72 17.13 2.58 -11.57
CA TRP A 72 17.58 3.88 -11.06
C TRP A 72 17.16 5.04 -11.94
N LEU A 73 17.10 4.87 -13.27
CA LEU A 73 16.57 5.91 -14.16
C LEU A 73 15.11 6.23 -13.83
N ARG A 74 14.26 5.21 -13.62
CA ARG A 74 12.86 5.41 -13.20
C ARG A 74 12.75 6.05 -11.82
N SER A 75 13.56 5.60 -10.85
CA SER A 75 13.57 6.19 -9.52
C SER A 75 14.05 7.64 -9.50
N TYR A 76 15.00 7.99 -10.37
CA TYR A 76 15.55 9.34 -10.50
C TYR A 76 14.58 10.30 -11.20
N SER A 77 13.91 9.85 -12.27
CA SER A 77 12.95 10.66 -13.03
C SER A 77 11.72 11.12 -12.25
N GLY A 78 11.64 10.78 -10.98
CA GLY A 78 10.47 11.07 -10.18
C GLY A 78 9.43 10.01 -10.41
N TRP A 79 8.88 9.66 -9.27
CA TRP A 79 7.65 8.95 -9.09
C TRP A 79 6.53 9.45 -10.01
#